data_AF-A0A6J4XAP0-F1
#
_entry.id   AF-A0A6J4XAP0-F1
#
_cell.length_a   1.000
_cell.length_b   1.000
_cell.length_c   1.000
_cell.angle_alpha   90.00
_cell.angle_beta   90.00
_cell.angle_gamma   90.00
#
_symmetry.space_group_name_H-M   'P 1'
#
loop_
_entity.id
_entity.type
_entity.pdbx_description
1 polymer ?
#
loop_
_entity_poly.entity_id
_entity_poly.type
_entity_poly.pdbx_seq_one_letter_code
_entity_poly.pdbx_strand_id
1 'polypeptide(L)' 'MPPAFIEFESKRLAENIGYIRFNHFAEPVDTKFIAAIEAMGDSRAMIIDLRANPLKSDN' A
#
# COMPACT_ATOMS: atom_id res chain seq x y z
N MET A 1 5.05 -19.03 -12.99
CA MET A 1 4.67 -18.67 -11.60
C MET A 1 3.15 -18.62 -11.56
N PRO A 2 2.47 -19.11 -10.50
CA PRO A 2 1.03 -18.86 -10.33
C PRO A 2 0.77 -17.35 -10.35
N PRO A 3 -0.44 -16.87 -10.70
CA PRO A 3 -0.77 -15.46 -10.60
C PRO A 3 -0.47 -14.98 -9.18
N ALA A 4 0.46 -14.03 -9.04
CA ALA A 4 0.66 -13.37 -7.77
C ALA A 4 -0.66 -12.66 -7.44
N PHE A 5 -1.34 -13.09 -6.38
CA PHE A 5 -2.54 -12.42 -5.92
C PHE A 5 -2.12 -11.10 -5.27
N ILE A 6 -2.22 -10.01 -6.02
CA ILE A 6 -1.86 -8.67 -5.55
C ILE A 6 -3.06 -8.10 -4.77
N GLU A 7 -2.83 -7.81 -3.49
CA GLU A 7 -3.77 -7.09 -2.64
C GLU A 7 -3.30 -5.64 -2.47
N PHE A 8 -4.23 -4.70 -2.62
CA PHE A 8 -4.01 -3.29 -2.34
C PHE A 8 -5.26 -2.68 -1.70
N GLU A 9 -5.08 -1.96 -0.61
CA GLU A 9 -6.13 -1.20 0.07
C GLU A 9 -5.60 0.20 0.39
N SER A 10 -6.41 1.23 0.11
CA SER A 10 -6.18 2.58 0.61
C SER A 10 -7.48 3.16 1.17
N LYS A 11 -7.37 3.85 2.32
CA LYS A 11 -8.49 4.54 2.96
C LYS A 11 -8.02 5.60 3.93
N ARG A 12 -8.92 6.51 4.29
CA ARG A 12 -8.74 7.39 5.45
C ARG A 12 -9.33 6.75 6.69
N LEU A 13 -8.62 6.87 7.79
CA LEU A 13 -9.04 6.48 9.12
C LEU A 13 -9.56 7.70 9.91
N ALA A 14 -9.95 7.48 11.16
CA ALA A 14 -10.24 8.56 12.10
C ALA A 14 -9.05 9.54 12.22
N GLU A 15 -9.35 10.76 12.65
CA GLU A 15 -8.34 11.82 12.86
C GLU A 15 -7.53 12.22 11.61
N ASN A 16 -8.10 11.98 10.42
CA ASN A 16 -7.47 12.29 9.12
C ASN A 16 -6.10 11.60 8.95
N ILE A 17 -6.02 10.34 9.36
CA ILE A 17 -4.84 9.49 9.15
C ILE A 17 -5.06 8.67 7.87
N GLY A 18 -4.13 8.73 6.92
CA GLY A 18 -4.15 7.88 5.73
C GLY A 18 -3.68 6.46 6.07
N TYR A 19 -4.23 5.47 5.37
CA TYR A 19 -3.86 4.07 5.49
C TYR A 19 -3.66 3.47 4.11
N ILE A 20 -2.52 2.81 3.91
CA ILE A 20 -2.19 2.04 2.71
C ILE A 20 -1.69 0.66 3.13
N ARG A 21 -2.26 -0.40 2.55
CA ARG A 21 -1.81 -1.79 2.71
C ARG A 21 -1.57 -2.42 1.34
N PHE A 22 -0.49 -3.16 1.24
CA PHE A 22 -0.24 -4.04 0.10
C PHE A 22 0.56 -5.27 0.52
N ASN A 23 0.39 -6.39 -0.20
CA ASN A 23 1.05 -7.66 0.10
C ASN A 23 2.30 -7.94 -0.76
N HIS A 24 2.52 -7.16 -1.82
CA HIS A 24 3.72 -7.25 -2.67
C HIS A 24 3.96 -5.90 -3.36
N PHE A 25 5.21 -5.53 -3.59
CA PHE A 25 5.56 -4.26 -4.26
C PHE A 25 6.02 -4.54 -5.70
N ALA A 26 5.06 -4.63 -6.61
CA ALA A 26 5.25 -4.83 -8.04
C ALA A 26 4.07 -4.19 -8.80
N GLU A 27 4.16 -4.03 -10.10
CA GLU A 27 3.02 -3.53 -10.90
C GLU A 27 1.75 -4.35 -10.64
N PRO A 28 0.58 -3.73 -10.40
CA PRO A 28 0.28 -2.29 -10.48
C PRO A 28 0.31 -1.54 -9.13
N VAL A 29 0.90 -2.11 -8.08
CA VAL A 29 0.92 -1.54 -6.71
C VAL A 29 1.69 -0.24 -6.65
N ASP A 30 2.79 -0.13 -7.38
CA ASP A 30 3.59 1.09 -7.54
C ASP A 30 2.73 2.29 -7.97
N THR A 31 1.91 2.13 -9.01
CA THR A 31 1.03 3.19 -9.53
C THR A 31 -0.09 3.51 -8.54
N LYS A 32 -0.70 2.47 -7.95
CA LYS A 32 -1.75 2.65 -6.92
C LYS A 32 -1.23 3.33 -5.66
N PHE A 33 0.02 3.05 -5.28
CA PHE A 33 0.68 3.63 -4.13
C PHE A 33 0.92 5.13 -4.32
N ILE A 34 1.44 5.54 -5.49
CA ILE A 34 1.62 6.97 -5.83
C ILE A 34 0.28 7.70 -5.81
N ALA A 35 -0.74 7.16 -6.49
CA ALA A 35 -2.07 7.76 -6.53
C ALA A 35 -2.70 7.89 -5.12
N ALA A 36 -2.48 6.91 -4.24
CA ALA A 36 -2.97 6.94 -2.87
C ALA A 36 -2.24 8.00 -2.01
N ILE A 37 -0.93 8.18 -2.20
CA ILE A 37 -0.16 9.26 -1.54
C ILE A 37 -0.68 10.63 -2.00
N GLU A 38 -0.86 10.83 -3.30
CA GLU A 38 -1.36 12.10 -3.84
C GLU A 38 -2.77 12.41 -3.35
N ALA A 39 -3.67 11.42 -3.38
CA ALA A 39 -5.06 11.58 -2.92
C ALA A 39 -5.18 11.80 -1.41
N MET A 40 -4.14 11.49 -0.63
CA MET A 40 -4.09 11.62 0.83
C MET A 40 -3.02 12.61 1.30
N GLY A 41 -2.53 13.51 0.43
CA GLY A 41 -1.46 14.46 0.74
C GLY A 41 -1.78 15.48 1.84
N ASP A 42 -3.06 15.68 2.16
CA ASP A 42 -3.56 16.50 3.27
C ASP A 42 -3.77 15.70 4.58
N SER A 43 -3.43 14.41 4.60
CA SER A 43 -3.54 13.58 5.82
C SER A 43 -2.55 14.06 6.88
N ARG A 44 -2.96 14.03 8.14
CA ARG A 44 -2.11 14.38 9.28
C ARG A 44 -0.91 13.43 9.42
N ALA A 45 -1.11 12.16 9.08
CA ALA A 45 -0.09 11.11 9.08
C ALA A 45 -0.48 10.00 8.10
N MET A 46 0.45 9.10 7.80
CA MET A 46 0.23 7.93 6.95
C MET A 46 0.68 6.66 7.65
N ILE A 47 -0.18 5.63 7.65
CA ILE A 47 0.14 4.27 8.05
C ILE A 47 0.39 3.46 6.78
N ILE A 48 1.58 2.87 6.68
CA ILE A 48 1.93 1.92 5.62
C ILE A 48 1.99 0.52 6.25
N ASP A 49 1.00 -0.31 5.96
CA ASP A 49 0.85 -1.64 6.54
C ASP A 49 1.49 -2.71 5.65
N LEU A 50 2.64 -3.20 6.10
CA LEU A 50 3.44 -4.22 5.42
C LEU A 50 3.34 -5.59 6.10
N ARG A 51 2.43 -5.80 7.06
CA ARG A 51 2.36 -7.08 7.81
C ARG A 51 2.04 -8.28 6.93
N ALA A 52 1.36 -8.05 5.81
CA ALA A 52 1.05 -9.06 4.80
C ALA A 52 2.09 -9.11 3.65
N ASN A 53 3.16 -8.32 3.73
CA ASN A 53 4.23 -8.32 2.74
C ASN A 53 5.33 -9.30 3.18
N PRO A 54 5.48 -10.46 2.53
CA PRO A 54 6.33 -11.54 3.04
C PRO A 54 7.84 -11.26 2.89
N LEU A 55 8.27 -10.11 2.35
CA LEU A 55 9.68 -9.74 2.16
C LEU A 55 10.54 -10.96 1.79
N LYS A 56 10.22 -11.62 0.67
CA LYS A 56 11.20 -12.53 0.08
C LYS A 56 12.17 -11.68 -0.72
N SER A 57 13.38 -11.49 -0.19
CA SER A 57 14.50 -11.05 -1.00
C SER A 57 14.78 -12.16 -2.01
N ASP A 58 14.61 -11.87 -3.28
CA ASP A 58 15.15 -12.72 -4.34
C ASP A 58 16.68 -12.62 -4.23
N ASN A 59 17.29 -13.65 -3.61
CA ASN A 59 18.72 -13.94 -3.69
C ASN A 59 18.95 -14.91 -4.85
#